data_AF-A0A226HD61-F1
#
_entry.id   AF-A0A226HD61-F1
#
_cell.length_a   1.000
_cell.length_b   1.000
_cell.length_c   1.000
_cell.angle_alpha   90.00
_cell.angle_beta   90.00
_cell.angle_gamma   90.00
#
_symmetry.space_group_name_H-M   'P 1'
#
loop_
_entity.id
_entity.type
_entity.pdbx_description
1 polymer ?
#
loop_
_entity_poly.entity_id
_entity_poly.type
_entity_poly.pdbx_seq_one_letter_code
_entity_poly.pdbx_strand_id
1 'polypeptide(L)'
;MKKLGIVITDGVGFRNFVMSDFLSEATKEFDEIIVYSGLPESCYQNFNNSKLQIKELTVFNEGKITWAFRKWKEIGHLQKHKDFYGMNDNLVSGYPKGNTIRSLFIKSIYAFTKLLHTNSSILLAEKFQFLSFSRKKVTREYLEILKEDKPSHLFFTHQRPPYLAPFLYAAIQLKIPTSTFVFSWDNLASKGRMLGTFDYFLVWSKLMKEELLYFYPNVKSDEVKVVGTPQFEPYVLDKYKTTKENFITKFGLDPSKKIICYSCADVSIGPNDPIAIKAIAHAMRNKEIKEQTQLLVRTSPAEDDSRFRAILEEFPEIIWNVPKWVLTRENHQESWSQRIPSEEDIKDLRSLLENADLSVNMCSTMSLDFMLFDKPVINTVFGNLENGLYNDQRFLNYVHYKKVIDGNSVMIAKNSRELIEQINETFDNPEERTKERKAMIDLQIGQSLEGTSKRIAQVLSKL
;
A
#
# COMPACT_ATOMS: atom_id res chain seq x y z
N MET A 1 -19.61 10.03 26.83
CA MET A 1 -19.01 10.70 25.67
C MET A 1 -18.15 9.69 24.95
N LYS A 2 -18.44 9.41 23.68
CA LYS A 2 -17.76 8.43 22.85
C LYS A 2 -16.69 9.15 22.04
N LYS A 3 -15.43 8.89 22.39
CA LYS A 3 -14.26 9.53 21.80
C LYS A 3 -13.49 8.52 20.94
N LEU A 4 -13.27 8.83 19.66
CA LEU A 4 -12.44 8.01 18.78
C LEU A 4 -11.05 8.62 18.67
N GLY A 5 -10.03 7.85 19.07
CA GLY A 5 -8.66 8.17 18.70
C GLY A 5 -8.30 7.54 17.37
N ILE A 6 -7.87 8.33 16.40
CA ILE A 6 -7.44 7.89 15.07
C ILE A 6 -5.92 8.02 14.98
N VAL A 7 -5.21 6.92 14.75
CA VAL A 7 -3.76 6.92 14.62
C VAL A 7 -3.39 6.98 13.14
N ILE A 8 -3.10 8.19 12.65
CA ILE A 8 -2.60 8.42 11.29
C ILE A 8 -1.10 8.18 11.28
N THR A 9 -0.67 7.11 10.64
CA THR A 9 0.69 6.58 10.83
C THR A 9 1.73 7.20 9.90
N ASP A 10 1.31 7.50 8.69
CA ASP A 10 2.15 7.89 7.57
C ASP A 10 1.29 8.54 6.47
N GLY A 11 1.92 8.90 5.36
CA GLY A 11 1.20 9.51 4.24
C GLY A 11 0.21 8.60 3.51
N VAL A 12 0.34 7.28 3.62
CA VAL A 12 -0.67 6.35 3.10
C VAL A 12 -1.93 6.41 3.96
N GLY A 13 -1.76 6.40 5.29
CA GLY A 13 -2.85 6.65 6.25
C GLY A 13 -3.51 8.02 6.02
N PHE A 14 -2.71 9.05 5.76
CA PHE A 14 -3.21 10.38 5.42
C PHE A 14 -4.05 10.37 4.14
N ARG A 15 -3.51 9.83 3.04
CA ARG A 15 -4.25 9.69 1.77
C ARG A 15 -5.57 8.96 1.95
N ASN A 16 -5.56 7.85 2.68
CA ASN A 16 -6.72 6.97 2.76
C ASN A 16 -7.78 7.48 3.74
N PHE A 17 -7.41 8.10 4.85
CA PHE A 17 -8.36 8.45 5.93
C PHE A 17 -8.53 9.94 6.16
N VAL A 18 -7.58 10.78 5.72
CA VAL A 18 -7.66 12.24 5.89
C VAL A 18 -8.15 12.89 4.59
N MET A 19 -7.67 12.41 3.43
CA MET A 19 -8.10 12.93 2.13
C MET A 19 -9.39 12.28 1.59
N SER A 20 -9.88 11.22 2.22
CA SER A 20 -11.23 10.69 1.99
C SER A 20 -12.28 11.49 2.78
N ASP A 21 -13.49 10.98 2.90
CA ASP A 21 -14.55 11.60 3.71
C ASP A 21 -14.59 11.04 5.14
N PHE A 22 -13.62 10.20 5.52
CA PHE A 22 -13.65 9.43 6.76
C PHE A 22 -13.68 10.30 8.01
N LEU A 23 -12.86 11.35 8.10
CA LEU A 23 -12.92 12.26 9.26
C LEU A 23 -14.30 12.93 9.39
N SER A 24 -14.88 13.35 8.26
CA SER A 24 -16.23 13.95 8.25
C SER A 24 -17.28 12.93 8.72
N GLU A 25 -17.28 11.72 8.18
CA GLU A 25 -18.20 10.65 8.59
C GLU A 25 -18.00 10.24 10.07
N ALA A 26 -16.76 10.19 10.56
CA ALA A 26 -16.48 9.88 11.95
C ALA A 26 -17.06 10.93 12.91
N THR A 27 -17.03 12.23 12.57
CA THR A 27 -17.62 13.28 13.44
C THR A 27 -19.15 13.20 13.57
N LYS A 28 -19.82 12.41 12.72
CA LYS A 28 -21.25 12.10 12.80
C LYS A 28 -21.54 10.95 13.77
N GLU A 29 -20.59 10.04 13.97
CA GLU A 29 -20.74 8.80 14.75
C GLU A 29 -20.16 8.90 16.17
N PHE A 30 -19.35 9.93 16.43
CA PHE A 30 -18.64 10.15 17.68
C PHE A 30 -18.82 11.58 18.20
N ASP A 31 -18.68 11.74 19.51
CA ASP A 31 -18.80 13.06 20.16
C ASP A 31 -17.54 13.90 19.94
N GLU A 32 -16.38 13.24 19.90
CA GLU A 32 -15.06 13.85 19.75
C GLU A 32 -14.12 12.90 18.99
N ILE A 33 -13.30 13.47 18.11
CA ILE A 33 -12.29 12.79 17.32
C ILE A 33 -10.92 13.36 17.69
N ILE A 34 -9.98 12.49 18.04
CA ILE A 34 -8.60 12.88 18.33
C ILE A 34 -7.70 12.17 17.33
N VAL A 35 -7.03 12.91 16.47
CA VAL A 35 -6.04 12.38 15.53
C VAL A 35 -4.67 12.37 16.21
N TYR A 36 -4.17 11.18 16.50
CA TYR A 36 -2.80 10.93 16.93
C TYR A 36 -1.92 10.72 15.70
N SER A 37 -1.18 11.74 15.29
CA SER A 37 -0.50 11.79 14.01
C SER A 37 0.99 11.47 14.10
N GLY A 38 1.47 10.52 13.30
CA GLY A 38 2.90 10.34 13.02
C GLY A 38 3.47 11.39 12.07
N LEU A 39 2.61 12.16 11.39
CA LEU A 39 2.95 13.30 10.54
C LEU A 39 2.85 14.63 11.32
N PRO A 40 3.52 15.70 10.88
CA PRO A 40 3.39 17.01 11.49
C PRO A 40 1.94 17.52 11.58
N GLU A 41 1.60 18.25 12.64
CA GLU A 41 0.27 18.86 12.81
C GLU A 41 -0.07 19.83 11.67
N SER A 42 0.94 20.49 11.09
CA SER A 42 0.79 21.40 9.95
C SER A 42 0.21 20.73 8.69
N CYS A 43 0.24 19.40 8.57
CA CYS A 43 -0.37 18.68 7.46
C CYS A 43 -1.91 18.73 7.48
N TYR A 44 -2.52 19.11 8.61
CA TYR A 44 -3.97 19.05 8.83
C TYR A 44 -4.66 20.42 8.78
N GLN A 45 -3.98 21.48 8.34
CA GLN A 45 -4.48 22.86 8.38
C GLN A 45 -5.85 23.08 7.71
N ASN A 46 -6.20 22.26 6.72
CA ASN A 46 -7.48 22.35 6.01
C ASN A 46 -8.64 21.65 6.74
N PHE A 47 -8.40 21.01 7.88
CA PHE A 47 -9.40 20.27 8.65
C PHE A 47 -9.74 21.01 9.94
N ASN A 48 -10.64 22.00 9.84
CA ASN A 48 -11.14 22.73 11.00
C ASN A 48 -12.56 22.25 11.35
N ASN A 49 -12.68 21.50 12.46
CA ASN A 49 -13.95 21.04 12.99
C ASN A 49 -13.90 21.08 14.52
N SER A 50 -14.93 21.61 15.17
CA SER A 50 -14.96 21.77 16.63
C SER A 50 -14.91 20.46 17.41
N LYS A 51 -15.23 19.33 16.77
CA LYS A 51 -15.11 17.97 17.34
C LYS A 51 -13.77 17.29 17.04
N LEU A 52 -12.87 17.93 16.28
CA LEU A 52 -11.62 17.34 15.82
C LEU A 52 -10.43 18.01 16.52
N GLN A 53 -9.61 17.20 17.19
CA GLN A 53 -8.32 17.62 17.71
C GLN A 53 -7.20 16.87 16.99
N ILE A 54 -6.12 17.57 16.64
CA ILE A 54 -4.90 16.96 16.10
C ILE A 54 -3.83 16.97 17.18
N LYS A 55 -3.11 15.85 17.33
CA LYS A 55 -1.97 15.70 18.24
C LYS A 55 -0.84 15.00 17.51
N GLU A 56 0.24 15.72 17.25
CA GLU A 56 1.47 15.14 16.72
C GLU A 56 2.13 14.24 17.77
N LEU A 57 2.49 13.01 17.38
CA LEU A 57 3.15 12.04 18.24
C LEU A 57 4.67 12.20 18.18
N THR A 58 5.32 12.18 19.35
CA THR A 58 6.78 12.13 19.47
C THR A 58 7.35 10.92 18.72
N VAL A 59 8.31 11.13 17.80
CA VAL A 59 8.89 10.03 17.01
C VAL A 59 9.65 9.04 17.90
N PHE A 60 9.26 7.76 17.83
CA PHE A 60 9.99 6.68 18.50
C PHE A 60 11.17 6.19 17.66
N ASN A 61 12.38 6.38 18.18
CA ASN A 61 13.60 5.80 17.63
C ASN A 61 13.86 4.39 18.19
N GLU A 62 13.88 3.40 17.30
CA GLU A 62 14.02 2.01 17.70
C GLU A 62 15.43 1.69 18.21
N GLY A 63 15.52 1.08 19.40
CA GLY A 63 16.80 0.65 19.98
C GLY A 63 17.18 -0.76 19.54
N LYS A 64 18.47 -1.12 19.63
CA LYS A 64 19.01 -2.43 19.21
C LYS A 64 18.27 -3.63 19.81
N ILE A 65 17.92 -3.57 21.11
CA ILE A 65 17.20 -4.64 21.81
C ILE A 65 15.76 -4.78 21.28
N THR A 66 15.05 -3.65 21.13
CA THR A 66 13.71 -3.63 20.54
C THR A 66 13.72 -4.22 19.14
N TRP A 67 14.69 -3.79 18.32
CA TRP A 67 14.88 -4.27 16.95
C TRP A 67 15.13 -5.78 16.92
N ALA A 68 15.93 -6.33 17.84
CA ALA A 68 16.20 -7.77 17.91
C ALA A 68 14.93 -8.60 18.16
N PHE A 69 14.11 -8.20 19.13
CA PHE A 69 12.83 -8.89 19.41
C PHE A 69 11.83 -8.72 18.28
N ARG A 70 11.76 -7.54 17.67
CA ARG A 70 10.97 -7.32 16.45
C ARG A 70 11.41 -8.24 15.33
N LYS A 71 12.73 -8.39 15.12
CA LYS A 71 13.28 -9.21 14.04
C LYS A 71 13.06 -10.70 14.29
N TRP A 72 13.13 -11.16 15.54
CA TRP A 72 12.68 -12.50 15.92
C TRP A 72 11.19 -12.68 15.58
N LYS A 73 10.31 -11.78 16.02
CA LYS A 73 8.87 -11.84 15.73
C LYS A 73 8.59 -11.92 14.23
N GLU A 74 9.25 -11.08 13.44
CA GLU A 74 9.14 -11.01 11.99
C GLU A 74 9.57 -12.32 11.32
N ILE A 75 10.80 -12.77 11.57
CA ILE A 75 11.35 -13.99 10.93
C ILE A 75 10.61 -15.24 11.42
N GLY A 76 10.21 -15.30 12.69
CA GLY A 76 9.41 -16.41 13.21
C GLY A 76 8.08 -16.54 12.46
N HIS A 77 7.40 -15.43 12.16
CA HIS A 77 6.18 -15.46 11.36
C HIS A 77 6.42 -15.92 9.92
N LEU A 78 7.47 -15.40 9.28
CA LEU A 78 7.84 -15.81 7.93
C LEU A 78 8.22 -17.30 7.87
N GLN A 79 9.01 -17.82 8.83
CA GLN A 79 9.40 -19.23 8.91
C GLN A 79 8.19 -20.15 9.07
N LYS A 80 7.22 -19.74 9.89
CA LYS A 80 5.99 -20.50 10.11
C LYS A 80 5.16 -20.67 8.83
N HIS A 81 5.17 -19.66 7.96
CA HIS A 81 4.37 -19.61 6.75
C HIS A 81 5.22 -19.69 5.47
N LYS A 82 6.41 -20.28 5.57
CA LYS A 82 7.39 -20.36 4.46
C LYS A 82 6.91 -21.16 3.25
N ASP A 83 5.85 -21.95 3.39
CA ASP A 83 5.29 -22.70 2.25
C ASP A 83 4.58 -21.77 1.25
N PHE A 84 4.25 -20.54 1.68
CA PHE A 84 3.79 -19.48 0.78
C PHE A 84 4.97 -18.78 0.11
N TYR A 85 4.96 -18.74 -1.21
CA TYR A 85 6.07 -18.20 -2.02
C TYR A 85 6.51 -16.80 -1.57
N GLY A 86 5.57 -15.88 -1.37
CA GLY A 86 5.88 -14.51 -0.94
C GLY A 86 6.60 -14.44 0.41
N MET A 87 6.20 -15.28 1.38
CA MET A 87 6.86 -15.37 2.69
C MET A 87 8.29 -15.91 2.56
N ASN A 88 8.46 -16.96 1.74
CA ASN A 88 9.78 -17.54 1.49
C ASN A 88 10.70 -16.58 0.72
N ASP A 89 10.20 -15.90 -0.30
CA ASP A 89 10.96 -14.91 -1.06
C ASP A 89 11.46 -13.78 -0.14
N ASN A 90 10.63 -13.35 0.83
CA ASN A 90 11.04 -12.38 1.86
C ASN A 90 12.08 -12.95 2.84
N LEU A 91 12.01 -14.24 3.20
CA LEU A 91 13.06 -14.90 4.00
C LEU A 91 14.39 -14.97 3.26
N VAL A 92 14.36 -15.35 1.99
CA VAL A 92 15.56 -15.53 1.16
C VAL A 92 16.21 -14.18 0.87
N SER A 93 15.43 -13.21 0.40
CA SER A 93 15.91 -11.85 0.12
C SER A 93 16.36 -11.10 1.37
N GLY A 94 15.71 -11.36 2.51
CA GLY A 94 16.05 -10.77 3.81
C GLY A 94 17.26 -11.42 4.51
N TYR A 95 17.82 -12.49 3.98
CA TYR A 95 18.96 -13.18 4.58
C TYR A 95 20.28 -12.42 4.31
N PRO A 96 21.10 -12.11 5.32
CA PRO A 96 22.33 -11.34 5.11
C PRO A 96 23.36 -12.07 4.24
N LYS A 97 23.87 -11.39 3.20
CA LYS A 97 24.94 -11.92 2.33
C LYS A 97 26.33 -11.90 2.99
N GLY A 98 26.64 -10.85 3.77
CA GLY A 98 27.95 -10.68 4.44
C GLY A 98 28.07 -11.32 5.83
N ASN A 99 29.24 -11.16 6.46
CA ASN A 99 29.59 -11.72 7.79
C ASN A 99 30.00 -10.64 8.82
N THR A 100 29.46 -9.43 8.74
CA THR A 100 29.64 -8.43 9.82
C THR A 100 29.01 -8.94 11.13
N ILE A 101 29.38 -8.36 12.28
CA ILE A 101 28.77 -8.72 13.59
C ILE A 101 27.24 -8.63 13.53
N ARG A 102 26.70 -7.58 12.88
CA ARG A 102 25.26 -7.42 12.66
C ARG A 102 24.70 -8.54 11.78
N SER A 103 25.37 -8.90 10.69
CA SER A 103 24.95 -9.99 9.82
C SER A 103 24.96 -11.33 10.54
N LEU A 104 26.00 -11.64 11.31
CA LEU A 104 26.09 -12.88 12.10
C LEU A 104 24.98 -12.95 13.15
N PHE A 105 24.65 -11.84 13.80
CA PHE A 105 23.51 -11.76 14.72
C PHE A 105 22.17 -12.00 14.01
N ILE A 106 21.96 -11.43 12.82
CA ILE A 106 20.75 -11.72 12.04
C ILE A 106 20.70 -13.21 11.66
N LYS A 107 21.82 -13.77 11.16
CA LYS A 107 21.91 -15.19 10.80
C LYS A 107 21.61 -16.11 11.99
N SER A 108 22.02 -15.75 13.21
CA SER A 108 21.66 -16.51 14.41
C SER A 108 20.17 -16.46 14.71
N ILE A 109 19.49 -15.33 14.50
CA ILE A 109 18.02 -15.25 14.59
C ILE A 109 17.36 -16.16 13.53
N TYR A 110 17.85 -16.20 12.29
CA TYR A 110 17.36 -17.13 11.27
C TYR A 110 17.52 -18.59 11.69
N ALA A 111 18.70 -18.97 12.20
CA ALA A 111 18.96 -20.33 12.68
C ALA A 111 18.06 -20.70 13.86
N PHE A 112 17.91 -19.78 14.82
CA PHE A 112 17.06 -19.95 15.99
C PHE A 112 15.57 -20.10 15.62
N THR A 113 15.05 -19.22 14.77
CA THR A 113 13.64 -19.25 14.34
C THR A 113 13.31 -20.43 13.45
N LYS A 114 14.29 -21.00 12.72
CA LYS A 114 14.10 -22.28 12.01
C LYS A 114 13.67 -23.41 12.96
N LEU A 115 14.13 -23.37 14.21
CA LEU A 115 13.75 -24.33 15.26
C LEU A 115 12.55 -23.86 16.10
N LEU A 116 12.41 -22.55 16.34
CA LEU A 116 11.41 -21.99 17.27
C LEU A 116 10.54 -20.89 16.63
N HIS A 117 9.57 -21.29 15.82
CA HIS A 117 8.61 -20.42 15.12
C HIS A 117 7.13 -20.72 15.44
N THR A 118 6.84 -21.30 16.61
CA THR A 118 5.46 -21.51 17.07
C THR A 118 4.76 -20.16 17.34
N ASN A 119 3.41 -20.16 17.37
CA ASN A 119 2.66 -18.94 17.75
C ASN A 119 3.09 -18.40 19.12
N SER A 120 3.32 -19.29 20.08
CA SER A 120 3.78 -18.91 21.42
C SER A 120 5.17 -18.26 21.40
N SER A 121 6.10 -18.76 20.59
CA SER A 121 7.43 -18.15 20.39
C SER A 121 7.31 -16.72 19.83
N ILE A 122 6.47 -16.56 18.81
CA ILE A 122 6.22 -15.26 18.16
C ILE A 122 5.58 -14.26 19.13
N LEU A 123 4.57 -14.68 19.91
CA LEU A 123 3.95 -13.83 20.92
C LEU A 123 4.89 -13.51 22.09
N LEU A 124 5.78 -14.43 22.44
CA LEU A 124 6.82 -14.18 23.44
C LEU A 124 7.80 -13.11 22.96
N ALA A 125 8.21 -13.17 21.69
CA ALA A 125 9.03 -12.14 21.07
C ALA A 125 8.33 -10.76 21.09
N GLU A 126 7.02 -10.72 20.80
CA GLU A 126 6.21 -9.49 20.92
C GLU A 126 6.18 -8.95 22.35
N LYS A 127 5.95 -9.81 23.35
CA LYS A 127 5.97 -9.42 24.75
C LYS A 127 7.32 -8.81 25.14
N PHE A 128 8.43 -9.43 24.75
CA PHE A 128 9.76 -8.88 25.02
C PHE A 128 10.04 -7.60 24.24
N GLN A 129 9.56 -7.48 23.00
CA GLN A 129 9.61 -6.25 22.23
C GLN A 129 8.93 -5.12 23.02
N PHE A 130 7.72 -5.35 23.54
CA PHE A 130 6.96 -4.36 24.32
C PHE A 130 7.65 -3.98 25.62
N LEU A 131 8.15 -4.97 26.37
CA LEU A 131 8.90 -4.71 27.61
C LEU A 131 10.17 -3.90 27.36
N SER A 132 10.84 -4.08 26.22
CA SER A 132 12.09 -3.37 25.88
C SER A 132 11.95 -1.85 25.75
N PHE A 133 10.74 -1.35 25.46
CA PHE A 133 10.46 0.09 25.38
C PHE A 133 9.51 0.59 26.46
N SER A 134 8.89 -0.29 27.25
CA SER A 134 7.89 0.06 28.29
C SER A 134 8.27 1.22 29.22
N ARG A 135 9.56 1.37 29.54
CA ARG A 135 10.08 2.40 30.45
C ARG A 135 10.69 3.61 29.76
N LYS A 136 10.72 3.65 28.42
CA LYS A 136 11.29 4.77 27.65
C LYS A 136 10.44 6.03 27.81
N LYS A 137 11.08 7.19 27.69
CA LYS A 137 10.44 8.51 27.84
C LYS A 137 9.20 8.64 26.94
N VAL A 138 9.36 8.39 25.63
CA VAL A 138 8.27 8.43 24.65
C VAL A 138 7.07 7.56 25.01
N THR A 139 7.28 6.38 25.61
CA THR A 139 6.18 5.51 26.04
C THR A 139 5.43 6.09 27.24
N ARG A 140 6.13 6.79 28.14
CA ARG A 140 5.49 7.50 29.25
C ARG A 140 4.68 8.70 28.74
N GLU A 141 5.22 9.45 27.80
CA GLU A 141 4.50 10.57 27.15
C GLU A 141 3.20 10.06 26.50
N TYR A 142 3.23 8.93 25.79
CA TYR A 142 2.02 8.32 25.23
C TYR A 142 1.01 7.87 26.28
N LEU A 143 1.47 7.29 27.40
CA LEU A 143 0.60 6.93 28.51
C LEU A 143 -0.07 8.16 29.14
N GLU A 144 0.66 9.27 29.27
CA GLU A 144 0.14 10.53 29.81
C GLU A 144 -0.94 11.12 28.90
N ILE A 145 -0.64 11.24 27.59
CA ILE A 145 -1.60 11.74 26.59
C ILE A 145 -2.89 10.90 26.60
N LEU A 146 -2.78 9.57 26.57
CA LEU A 146 -3.98 8.70 26.57
C LEU A 146 -4.76 8.72 27.89
N LYS A 147 -4.10 8.96 29.04
CA LYS A 147 -4.77 9.13 30.34
C LYS A 147 -5.52 10.46 30.44
N GLU A 148 -4.99 11.50 29.81
CA GLU A 148 -5.62 12.81 29.73
C GLU A 148 -6.85 12.75 28.81
N ASP A 149 -6.66 12.24 27.60
CA ASP A 149 -7.67 12.24 26.54
C ASP A 149 -8.82 11.26 26.77
N LYS A 150 -8.49 10.10 27.37
CA LYS A 150 -9.42 8.99 27.64
C LYS A 150 -10.26 8.59 26.41
N PRO A 151 -9.64 8.27 25.26
CA PRO A 151 -10.39 7.80 24.11
C PRO A 151 -11.10 6.48 24.45
N SER A 152 -12.34 6.34 23.98
CA SER A 152 -13.09 5.08 24.17
C SER A 152 -12.59 3.96 23.26
N HIS A 153 -11.93 4.31 22.15
CA HIS A 153 -11.39 3.36 21.18
C HIS A 153 -10.21 3.99 20.41
N LEU A 154 -9.20 3.21 20.05
CA LEU A 154 -8.13 3.62 19.15
C LEU A 154 -8.18 2.86 17.83
N PHE A 155 -8.18 3.59 16.71
CA PHE A 155 -8.14 3.03 15.37
C PHE A 155 -6.82 3.34 14.68
N PHE A 156 -6.03 2.31 14.41
CA PHE A 156 -4.77 2.39 13.70
C PHE A 156 -5.01 2.24 12.20
N THR A 157 -4.65 3.28 11.45
CA THR A 157 -4.79 3.28 9.99
C THR A 157 -3.81 2.36 9.27
N HIS A 158 -2.78 1.87 9.97
CA HIS A 158 -1.80 0.95 9.45
C HIS A 158 -1.26 0.00 10.54
N GLN A 159 -1.31 -1.30 10.27
CA GLN A 159 -0.96 -2.39 11.18
C GLN A 159 0.54 -2.74 11.30
N ARG A 160 1.44 -2.19 10.48
CA ARG A 160 2.85 -2.65 10.37
C ARG A 160 3.93 -1.72 10.95
N PRO A 161 3.82 -0.38 10.89
CA PRO A 161 4.94 0.49 11.20
C PRO A 161 5.40 0.32 12.66
N PRO A 162 6.65 -0.16 12.88
CA PRO A 162 7.09 -0.60 14.19
C PRO A 162 7.26 0.55 15.19
N TYR A 163 7.39 1.78 14.68
CA TYR A 163 7.54 2.96 15.51
C TYR A 163 6.28 3.35 16.29
N LEU A 164 5.11 2.81 15.93
CA LEU A 164 3.87 2.93 16.70
C LEU A 164 3.66 1.83 17.74
N ALA A 165 4.52 0.82 17.80
CA ALA A 165 4.41 -0.24 18.81
C ALA A 165 4.36 0.27 20.26
N PRO A 166 5.10 1.33 20.65
CA PRO A 166 4.96 1.90 21.99
C PRO A 166 3.62 2.59 22.24
N PHE A 167 2.99 3.16 21.21
CA PHE A 167 1.66 3.78 21.33
C PHE A 167 0.57 2.71 21.53
N LEU A 168 0.63 1.62 20.75
CA LEU A 168 -0.22 0.45 20.97
C LEU A 168 -0.02 -0.14 22.37
N TYR A 169 1.23 -0.27 22.83
CA TYR A 169 1.52 -0.74 24.19
C TYR A 169 0.87 0.15 25.25
N ALA A 170 0.94 1.48 25.09
CA ALA A 170 0.31 2.41 26.02
C ALA A 170 -1.22 2.20 26.09
N ALA A 171 -1.88 2.01 24.94
CA ALA A 171 -3.30 1.68 24.87
C ALA A 171 -3.65 0.38 25.61
N ILE A 172 -2.85 -0.68 25.40
CA ILE A 172 -3.03 -1.98 26.06
C ILE A 172 -2.87 -1.85 27.59
N GLN A 173 -1.87 -1.09 28.07
CA GLN A 173 -1.69 -0.87 29.52
C GLN A 173 -2.88 -0.14 30.15
N LEU A 174 -3.50 0.77 29.39
CA LEU A 174 -4.67 1.52 29.83
C LEU A 174 -6.00 0.80 29.55
N LYS A 175 -5.94 -0.41 28.97
CA LYS A 175 -7.12 -1.21 28.58
C LYS A 175 -8.08 -0.45 27.65
N ILE A 176 -7.51 0.36 26.76
CA ILE A 176 -8.28 1.05 25.72
C ILE A 176 -8.42 0.09 24.53
N PRO A 177 -9.65 -0.24 24.08
CA PRO A 177 -9.86 -1.10 22.93
C PRO A 177 -9.18 -0.55 21.66
N THR A 178 -8.61 -1.45 20.87
CA THR A 178 -7.82 -1.11 19.69
C THR A 178 -8.31 -1.83 18.45
N SER A 179 -8.27 -1.13 17.33
CA SER A 179 -8.55 -1.70 16.01
C SER A 179 -7.48 -1.28 15.03
N THR A 180 -7.26 -2.07 13.99
CA THR A 180 -6.36 -1.70 12.90
C THR A 180 -6.98 -1.95 11.53
N PHE A 181 -6.59 -1.14 10.55
CA PHE A 181 -6.85 -1.42 9.14
C PHE A 181 -5.71 -2.25 8.54
N VAL A 182 -6.04 -3.32 7.81
CA VAL A 182 -5.06 -4.06 7.00
C VAL A 182 -4.89 -3.33 5.67
N PHE A 183 -3.82 -2.54 5.57
CA PHE A 183 -3.77 -1.47 4.56
C PHE A 183 -3.62 -1.93 3.10
N SER A 184 -3.20 -3.16 2.84
CA SER A 184 -2.88 -3.65 1.48
C SER A 184 -3.12 -5.15 1.38
N TRP A 185 -3.63 -5.56 0.21
CA TRP A 185 -3.96 -6.93 -0.21
C TRP A 185 -2.79 -7.92 -0.22
N ASP A 186 -1.54 -7.46 -0.35
CA ASP A 186 -0.37 -8.33 -0.37
C ASP A 186 0.19 -8.63 1.04
N ASN A 187 -0.24 -7.89 2.07
CA ASN A 187 0.41 -7.91 3.37
C ASN A 187 0.36 -9.26 4.08
N LEU A 188 -0.81 -9.90 4.11
CA LEU A 188 -1.05 -11.06 4.97
C LEU A 188 -0.33 -12.31 4.46
N ALA A 189 -0.25 -12.48 3.14
CA ALA A 189 0.29 -13.68 2.50
C ALA A 189 1.75 -13.55 2.04
N SER A 190 2.39 -12.40 2.24
CA SER A 190 3.77 -12.18 1.76
C SER A 190 4.70 -11.43 2.69
N LYS A 191 4.21 -10.79 3.77
CA LYS A 191 5.05 -9.92 4.62
C LYS A 191 5.21 -10.48 6.03
N GLY A 192 6.19 -9.93 6.74
CA GLY A 192 6.41 -10.21 8.16
C GLY A 192 5.24 -9.76 9.05
N ARG A 193 5.34 -10.07 10.34
CA ARG A 193 4.26 -9.85 11.31
C ARG A 193 3.96 -8.37 11.58
N MET A 194 2.70 -8.09 11.94
CA MET A 194 2.20 -6.78 12.40
C MET A 194 2.99 -6.19 13.60
N LEU A 195 2.82 -4.90 13.84
CA LEU A 195 3.53 -4.17 14.91
C LEU A 195 3.17 -4.69 16.31
N GLY A 196 1.95 -5.22 16.48
CA GLY A 196 1.45 -5.84 17.71
C GLY A 196 0.10 -6.53 17.50
N THR A 197 -0.44 -7.09 18.58
CA THR A 197 -1.80 -7.66 18.62
C THR A 197 -2.83 -6.54 18.83
N PHE A 198 -3.93 -6.57 18.06
CA PHE A 198 -5.07 -5.65 18.14
C PHE A 198 -6.34 -6.43 18.50
N ASP A 199 -7.34 -5.73 19.06
CA ASP A 199 -8.63 -6.35 19.44
C ASP A 199 -9.56 -6.55 18.23
N TYR A 200 -9.48 -5.65 17.24
CA TYR A 200 -10.31 -5.72 16.04
C TYR A 200 -9.53 -5.42 14.76
N PHE A 201 -10.01 -5.95 13.64
CA PHE A 201 -9.39 -5.78 12.33
C PHE A 201 -10.40 -5.36 11.28
N LEU A 202 -10.08 -4.30 10.55
CA LEU A 202 -10.83 -3.85 9.39
C LEU A 202 -10.07 -4.30 8.13
N VAL A 203 -10.75 -5.03 7.25
CA VAL A 203 -10.18 -5.63 6.04
C VAL A 203 -11.03 -5.32 4.81
N TRP A 204 -10.44 -5.47 3.62
CA TRP A 204 -11.09 -5.05 2.38
C TRP A 204 -12.27 -5.94 2.02
N SER A 205 -12.02 -7.24 1.94
CA SER A 205 -12.93 -8.24 1.38
C SER A 205 -13.07 -9.46 2.29
N LYS A 206 -13.98 -10.36 1.92
CA LYS A 206 -14.11 -11.68 2.55
C LYS A 206 -12.83 -12.51 2.40
N LEU A 207 -12.18 -12.43 1.24
CA LEU A 207 -10.89 -13.09 1.00
C LEU A 207 -9.84 -12.64 2.03
N MET A 208 -9.70 -11.33 2.23
CA MET A 208 -8.72 -10.81 3.20
C MET A 208 -9.07 -11.20 4.65
N LYS A 209 -10.36 -11.33 4.97
CA LYS A 209 -10.80 -11.88 6.26
C LYS A 209 -10.35 -13.33 6.45
N GLU A 210 -10.55 -14.18 5.43
CA GLU A 210 -10.10 -15.58 5.47
C GLU A 210 -8.59 -15.70 5.60
N GLU A 211 -7.84 -14.91 4.83
CA GLU A 211 -6.38 -14.85 4.92
C GLU A 211 -5.92 -14.39 6.31
N LEU A 212 -6.56 -13.38 6.89
CA LEU A 212 -6.21 -12.89 8.24
C LEU A 212 -6.38 -14.00 9.27
N LEU A 213 -7.51 -14.71 9.26
CA LEU A 213 -7.78 -15.81 10.18
C LEU A 213 -6.79 -16.97 10.00
N TYR A 214 -6.34 -17.23 8.77
CA TYR A 214 -5.33 -18.24 8.48
C TYR A 214 -3.95 -17.86 9.04
N PHE A 215 -3.45 -16.65 8.72
CA PHE A 215 -2.10 -16.23 9.10
C PHE A 215 -2.00 -15.83 10.59
N TYR A 216 -3.12 -15.45 11.20
CA TYR A 216 -3.24 -15.00 12.59
C TYR A 216 -4.32 -15.79 13.34
N PRO A 217 -4.09 -17.09 13.65
CA PRO A 217 -5.11 -17.99 14.20
C PRO A 217 -5.61 -17.65 15.62
N ASN A 218 -5.04 -16.63 16.27
CA ASN A 218 -5.54 -16.13 17.55
C ASN A 218 -6.61 -15.05 17.39
N VAL A 219 -6.79 -14.53 16.17
CA VAL A 219 -7.85 -13.57 15.84
C VAL A 219 -9.14 -14.34 15.66
N LYS A 220 -10.23 -13.87 16.27
CA LYS A 220 -11.55 -14.49 16.12
C LYS A 220 -12.31 -13.88 14.94
N SER A 221 -13.19 -14.66 14.32
CA SER A 221 -13.93 -14.22 13.13
C SER A 221 -14.84 -13.01 13.39
N ASP A 222 -15.42 -12.90 14.59
CA ASP A 222 -16.24 -11.77 15.02
C ASP A 222 -15.44 -10.49 15.23
N GLU A 223 -14.13 -10.58 15.47
CA GLU A 223 -13.20 -9.46 15.60
C GLU A 223 -12.79 -8.86 14.23
N VAL A 224 -13.10 -9.54 13.12
CA VAL A 224 -12.74 -9.11 11.75
C VAL A 224 -13.95 -8.57 10.99
N LYS A 225 -13.87 -7.29 10.61
CA LYS A 225 -14.91 -6.54 9.91
C LYS A 225 -14.49 -6.26 8.46
N VAL A 226 -15.31 -6.71 7.51
CA VAL A 226 -15.13 -6.43 6.08
C VAL A 226 -15.73 -5.06 5.77
N VAL A 227 -14.91 -4.11 5.33
CA VAL A 227 -15.31 -2.69 5.20
C VAL A 227 -15.03 -2.09 3.82
N GLY A 228 -14.41 -2.84 2.90
CA GLY A 228 -13.85 -2.27 1.67
C GLY A 228 -12.52 -1.59 1.93
N THR A 229 -12.06 -0.79 0.96
CA THR A 229 -10.77 -0.12 1.08
C THR A 229 -10.89 1.39 0.82
N PRO A 230 -10.48 2.23 1.79
CA PRO A 230 -10.46 3.67 1.60
C PRO A 230 -9.34 4.11 0.64
N GLN A 231 -8.47 3.18 0.20
CA GLN A 231 -7.45 3.46 -0.81
C GLN A 231 -8.06 3.92 -2.15
N PHE A 232 -9.22 3.37 -2.53
CA PHE A 232 -9.85 3.63 -3.82
C PHE A 232 -11.07 4.54 -3.73
N GLU A 233 -11.56 4.85 -2.53
CA GLU A 233 -12.68 5.77 -2.34
C GLU A 233 -12.47 7.15 -3.00
N PRO A 234 -11.26 7.77 -3.01
CA PRO A 234 -11.04 9.02 -3.73
C PRO A 234 -11.46 9.00 -5.21
N TYR A 235 -11.53 7.82 -5.83
CA TYR A 235 -11.93 7.64 -7.23
C TYR A 235 -13.43 7.88 -7.47
N VAL A 236 -14.24 7.86 -6.41
CA VAL A 236 -15.68 8.13 -6.48
C VAL A 236 -16.09 9.44 -5.79
N LEU A 237 -15.15 10.21 -5.23
CA LEU A 237 -15.45 11.48 -4.57
C LEU A 237 -15.46 12.66 -5.57
N ASP A 238 -16.56 13.40 -5.66
CA ASP A 238 -16.72 14.51 -6.61
C ASP A 238 -15.61 15.57 -6.52
N LYS A 239 -15.04 15.80 -5.32
CA LYS A 239 -13.93 16.76 -5.11
C LYS A 239 -12.67 16.44 -5.92
N TYR A 240 -12.51 15.19 -6.34
CA TYR A 240 -11.37 14.73 -7.16
C TYR A 240 -11.71 14.52 -8.63
N LYS A 241 -12.98 14.68 -9.02
CA LYS A 241 -13.42 14.51 -10.40
C LYS A 241 -12.92 15.67 -11.27
N THR A 242 -12.53 15.36 -12.51
CA THR A 242 -12.27 16.36 -13.56
C THR A 242 -12.93 15.93 -14.87
N THR A 243 -12.93 16.81 -15.87
CA THR A 243 -13.40 16.48 -17.22
C THR A 243 -12.28 15.92 -18.08
N LYS A 244 -12.64 15.13 -19.10
CA LYS A 244 -11.68 14.58 -20.07
C LYS A 244 -10.93 15.70 -20.79
N GLU A 245 -11.60 16.80 -21.11
CA GLU A 245 -11.01 17.96 -21.78
C GLU A 245 -9.90 18.57 -20.92
N ASN A 246 -10.14 18.76 -19.62
CA ASN A 246 -9.14 19.28 -18.70
C ASN A 246 -7.94 18.34 -18.57
N PHE A 247 -8.18 17.03 -18.53
CA PHE A 247 -7.11 16.03 -18.51
C PHE A 247 -6.25 16.10 -19.77
N ILE A 248 -6.87 16.15 -20.95
CA ILE A 248 -6.19 16.26 -22.24
C ILE A 248 -5.37 17.55 -22.31
N THR A 249 -5.97 18.70 -21.96
CA THR A 249 -5.28 19.99 -21.96
C THR A 249 -4.12 20.02 -20.96
N LYS A 250 -4.33 19.53 -19.74
CA LYS A 250 -3.30 19.56 -18.67
C LYS A 250 -2.06 18.78 -19.05
N PHE A 251 -2.23 17.60 -19.66
CA PHE A 251 -1.13 16.72 -20.03
C PHE A 251 -0.64 16.92 -21.47
N GLY A 252 -1.21 17.88 -22.22
CA GLY A 252 -0.85 18.13 -23.61
C GLY A 252 -1.12 16.95 -24.53
N LEU A 253 -2.15 16.15 -24.22
CA LEU A 253 -2.50 14.95 -24.97
C LEU A 253 -3.26 15.30 -26.25
N ASP A 254 -3.18 14.43 -27.24
CA ASP A 254 -3.95 14.52 -28.48
C ASP A 254 -5.28 13.76 -28.33
N PRO A 255 -6.46 14.41 -28.41
CA PRO A 255 -7.76 13.73 -28.26
C PRO A 255 -8.05 12.68 -29.33
N SER A 256 -7.33 12.69 -30.46
CA SER A 256 -7.50 11.73 -31.54
C SER A 256 -6.72 10.42 -31.35
N LYS A 257 -5.77 10.39 -30.39
CA LYS A 257 -4.89 9.25 -30.15
C LYS A 257 -5.28 8.46 -28.91
N LYS A 258 -5.12 7.14 -28.99
CA LYS A 258 -5.25 6.21 -27.87
C LYS A 258 -4.16 6.45 -26.82
N ILE A 259 -4.54 6.41 -25.54
CA ILE A 259 -3.64 6.70 -24.43
C ILE A 259 -3.21 5.40 -23.75
N ILE A 260 -1.93 5.06 -23.90
CA ILE A 260 -1.29 4.00 -23.11
C ILE A 260 -0.73 4.65 -21.85
N CYS A 261 -1.16 4.18 -20.68
CA CYS A 261 -0.55 4.56 -19.42
C CYS A 261 0.46 3.50 -18.99
N TYR A 262 1.74 3.87 -18.87
CA TYR A 262 2.73 3.04 -18.17
C TYR A 262 2.88 3.52 -16.72
N SER A 263 2.55 2.67 -15.75
CA SER A 263 2.72 3.00 -14.32
C SER A 263 3.96 2.31 -13.76
N CYS A 264 4.95 3.10 -13.37
CA CYS A 264 6.24 2.61 -12.89
C CYS A 264 6.15 2.01 -11.48
N ALA A 265 6.96 1.00 -11.24
CA ALA A 265 7.22 0.49 -9.90
C ALA A 265 8.18 1.40 -9.13
N ASP A 266 8.29 1.17 -7.82
CA ASP A 266 9.39 1.72 -7.02
C ASP A 266 10.75 1.22 -7.54
N VAL A 267 11.80 2.04 -7.42
CA VAL A 267 13.18 1.74 -7.87
C VAL A 267 13.69 0.36 -7.42
N SER A 268 13.29 -0.11 -6.24
CA SER A 268 13.75 -1.40 -5.69
C SER A 268 13.18 -2.62 -6.41
N ILE A 269 12.05 -2.46 -7.11
CA ILE A 269 11.36 -3.54 -7.82
C ILE A 269 11.10 -3.25 -9.30
N GLY A 270 11.22 -2.01 -9.74
CA GLY A 270 11.07 -1.57 -11.12
C GLY A 270 12.34 -1.40 -11.98
N PRO A 271 13.52 -2.02 -11.74
CA PRO A 271 14.69 -1.83 -12.63
C PRO A 271 14.44 -2.06 -14.12
N ASN A 272 13.41 -2.85 -14.48
CA ASN A 272 13.04 -3.12 -15.86
C ASN A 272 12.04 -2.11 -16.46
N ASP A 273 11.49 -1.16 -15.68
CA ASP A 273 10.56 -0.13 -16.20
C ASP A 273 11.14 0.61 -17.41
N PRO A 274 12.41 1.09 -17.37
CA PRO A 274 13.01 1.74 -18.53
C PRO A 274 12.98 0.89 -19.80
N ILE A 275 13.14 -0.42 -19.68
CA ILE A 275 13.21 -1.34 -20.83
C ILE A 275 11.82 -1.45 -21.49
N ALA A 276 10.78 -1.62 -20.69
CA ALA A 276 9.41 -1.72 -21.21
C ALA A 276 8.93 -0.39 -21.82
N ILE A 277 9.24 0.74 -21.18
CA ILE A 277 8.90 2.08 -21.71
C ILE A 277 9.57 2.31 -23.08
N LYS A 278 10.87 2.01 -23.20
CA LYS A 278 11.59 2.12 -24.47
C LYS A 278 11.01 1.20 -25.54
N ALA A 279 10.62 -0.02 -25.19
CA ALA A 279 10.01 -0.96 -26.12
C ALA A 279 8.70 -0.39 -26.73
N ILE A 280 7.83 0.19 -25.90
CA ILE A 280 6.59 0.83 -26.36
C ILE A 280 6.92 2.04 -27.25
N ALA A 281 7.83 2.91 -26.81
CA ALA A 281 8.17 4.12 -27.56
C ALA A 281 8.81 3.83 -28.94
N HIS A 282 9.69 2.83 -29.03
CA HIS A 282 10.20 2.35 -30.31
C HIS A 282 9.10 1.76 -31.20
N ALA A 283 8.22 0.93 -30.65
CA ALA A 283 7.11 0.36 -31.39
C ALA A 283 6.16 1.43 -31.96
N MET A 284 5.92 2.51 -31.21
CA MET A 284 5.18 3.68 -31.69
C MET A 284 5.90 4.37 -32.87
N ARG A 285 7.20 4.64 -32.76
CA ARG A 285 8.00 5.24 -33.85
C ARG A 285 8.04 4.36 -35.11
N ASN A 286 8.14 3.05 -34.92
CA ASN A 286 8.23 2.07 -36.00
C ASN A 286 6.86 1.69 -36.60
N LYS A 287 5.75 2.20 -36.04
CA LYS A 287 4.37 1.86 -36.43
C LYS A 287 4.06 0.36 -36.27
N GLU A 288 4.63 -0.26 -35.25
CA GLU A 288 4.35 -1.65 -34.85
C GLU A 288 3.08 -1.76 -34.00
N ILE A 289 2.64 -0.65 -33.39
CA ILE A 289 1.30 -0.50 -32.82
C ILE A 289 0.38 0.03 -33.92
N LYS A 290 -0.67 -0.72 -34.24
CA LYS A 290 -1.59 -0.44 -35.37
C LYS A 290 -2.36 0.86 -35.16
N GLU A 291 -2.83 1.08 -33.93
CA GLU A 291 -3.58 2.28 -33.55
C GLU A 291 -2.67 3.49 -33.36
N GLN A 292 -3.19 4.68 -33.68
CA GLN A 292 -2.49 5.92 -33.35
C GLN A 292 -2.51 6.13 -31.84
N THR A 293 -1.33 6.04 -31.23
CA THR A 293 -1.18 6.03 -29.77
C THR A 293 -0.29 7.16 -29.28
N GLN A 294 -0.43 7.45 -27.99
CA GLN A 294 0.48 8.29 -27.20
C GLN A 294 0.75 7.59 -25.87
N LEU A 295 1.95 7.80 -25.33
CA LEU A 295 2.41 7.14 -24.11
C LEU A 295 2.50 8.17 -22.98
N LEU A 296 1.73 7.93 -21.91
CA LEU A 296 1.82 8.67 -20.65
C LEU A 296 2.47 7.77 -19.60
N VAL A 297 3.65 8.15 -19.12
CA VAL A 297 4.37 7.45 -18.06
C VAL A 297 4.10 8.13 -16.72
N ARG A 298 3.59 7.39 -15.75
CA ARG A 298 3.46 7.84 -14.36
C ARG A 298 4.55 7.20 -13.50
N THR A 299 5.42 8.02 -12.90
CA THR A 299 6.50 7.52 -12.04
C THR A 299 5.97 7.02 -10.70
N SER A 300 6.77 6.26 -9.95
CA SER A 300 6.42 5.89 -8.58
C SER A 300 6.42 7.13 -7.69
N PRO A 301 5.45 7.29 -6.76
CA PRO A 301 5.47 8.44 -5.85
C PRO A 301 6.64 8.44 -4.87
N ALA A 302 7.36 7.32 -4.75
CA ALA A 302 8.50 7.13 -3.84
C ALA A 302 9.82 7.71 -4.37
N GLU A 303 9.87 8.10 -5.64
CA GLU A 303 11.07 8.60 -6.31
C GLU A 303 10.79 9.85 -7.14
N ASP A 304 11.86 10.56 -7.50
CA ASP A 304 11.80 11.58 -8.54
C ASP A 304 11.98 10.95 -9.94
N ASP A 305 12.03 11.79 -10.98
CA ASP A 305 12.19 11.37 -12.36
C ASP A 305 13.65 11.13 -12.79
N SER A 306 14.61 11.20 -11.87
CA SER A 306 16.04 11.11 -12.20
C SER A 306 16.40 9.78 -12.87
N ARG A 307 15.72 8.69 -12.49
CA ARG A 307 15.85 7.34 -13.07
C ARG A 307 15.54 7.30 -14.57
N PHE A 308 14.75 8.27 -15.07
CA PHE A 308 14.22 8.28 -16.43
C PHE A 308 14.83 9.35 -17.34
N ARG A 309 15.84 10.12 -16.87
CA ARG A 309 16.48 11.20 -17.66
C ARG A 309 16.90 10.77 -19.07
N ALA A 310 17.56 9.62 -19.19
CA ALA A 310 17.99 9.11 -20.49
C ALA A 310 16.81 8.79 -21.43
N ILE A 311 15.66 8.37 -20.89
CA ILE A 311 14.44 8.12 -21.69
C ILE A 311 13.78 9.45 -22.07
N LEU A 312 13.71 10.40 -21.15
CA LEU A 312 13.21 11.75 -21.40
C LEU A 312 13.95 12.43 -22.57
N GLU A 313 15.28 12.30 -22.61
CA GLU A 313 16.12 12.83 -23.68
C GLU A 313 15.95 12.09 -25.01
N GLU A 314 15.81 10.75 -24.96
CA GLU A 314 15.69 9.91 -26.16
C GLU A 314 14.28 9.95 -26.79
N PHE A 315 13.25 10.15 -25.97
CA PHE A 315 11.83 10.13 -26.35
C PHE A 315 11.08 11.35 -25.80
N PRO A 316 11.33 12.56 -26.35
CA PRO A 316 10.67 13.78 -25.91
C PRO A 316 9.16 13.80 -26.15
N GLU A 317 8.63 12.89 -26.99
CA GLU A 317 7.19 12.74 -27.22
C GLU A 317 6.44 12.00 -26.09
N ILE A 318 7.14 11.37 -25.14
CA ILE A 318 6.50 10.71 -23.99
C ILE A 318 6.00 11.79 -23.02
N ILE A 319 4.74 11.64 -22.60
CA ILE A 319 4.14 12.51 -21.59
C ILE A 319 4.46 11.96 -20.20
N TRP A 320 4.96 12.79 -19.29
CA TRP A 320 5.35 12.38 -17.95
C TRP A 320 4.43 12.94 -16.89
N ASN A 321 3.93 12.06 -16.02
CA ASN A 321 3.18 12.41 -14.82
C ASN A 321 3.98 12.01 -13.58
N VAL A 322 4.70 12.97 -12.99
CA VAL A 322 5.43 12.78 -11.74
C VAL A 322 4.49 13.03 -10.56
N PRO A 323 4.22 12.04 -9.69
CA PRO A 323 3.30 12.21 -8.57
C PRO A 323 3.74 13.32 -7.61
N LYS A 324 2.79 14.15 -7.18
CA LYS A 324 3.07 15.30 -6.30
C LYS A 324 3.00 14.92 -4.82
N TRP A 325 3.97 14.13 -4.38
CA TRP A 325 4.11 13.68 -2.99
C TRP A 325 5.14 14.50 -2.22
N VAL A 326 4.66 15.37 -1.34
CA VAL A 326 5.48 16.35 -0.60
C VAL A 326 6.00 15.72 0.69
N LEU A 327 7.31 15.85 0.92
CA LEU A 327 7.93 15.44 2.19
C LEU A 327 7.57 16.43 3.29
N THR A 328 6.96 15.94 4.37
CA THR A 328 6.46 16.78 5.46
C THR A 328 7.46 16.91 6.62
N ARG A 329 8.40 15.96 6.74
CA ARG A 329 9.43 15.96 7.78
C ARG A 329 10.73 15.37 7.25
N GLU A 330 11.83 16.11 7.44
CA GLU A 330 13.18 15.62 7.18
C GLU A 330 13.70 14.70 8.30
N ASN A 331 14.69 13.86 7.99
CA ASN A 331 15.42 13.03 8.96
C ASN A 331 14.55 12.05 9.78
N HIS A 332 13.38 11.67 9.27
CA HIS A 332 12.61 10.56 9.82
C HIS A 332 13.28 9.22 9.46
N GLN A 333 13.24 8.23 10.37
CA GLN A 333 13.85 6.91 10.13
C GLN A 333 13.27 6.17 8.91
N GLU A 334 12.07 6.56 8.49
CA GLU A 334 11.41 6.13 7.26
C GLU A 334 10.92 7.37 6.51
N SER A 335 11.77 8.02 5.71
CA SER A 335 11.42 9.27 5.01
C SER A 335 10.21 9.12 4.08
N TRP A 336 10.04 7.95 3.45
CA TRP A 336 8.86 7.63 2.64
C TRP A 336 7.55 7.78 3.41
N SER A 337 7.53 7.38 4.69
CA SER A 337 6.31 7.46 5.51
C SER A 337 5.89 8.90 5.79
N GLN A 338 6.77 9.87 5.56
CA GLN A 338 6.52 11.30 5.75
C GLN A 338 6.16 12.01 4.44
N ARG A 339 5.89 11.29 3.35
CA ARG A 339 5.43 11.90 2.09
C ARG A 339 3.91 11.81 1.99
N ILE A 340 3.24 12.94 1.77
CA ILE A 340 1.78 12.99 1.56
C ILE A 340 1.45 13.43 0.12
N PRO A 341 0.40 12.88 -0.52
CA PRO A 341 -0.04 13.37 -1.82
C PRO A 341 -0.69 14.75 -1.70
N SER A 342 -0.56 15.55 -2.75
CA SER A 342 -1.41 16.73 -2.95
C SER A 342 -2.78 16.34 -3.49
N GLU A 343 -3.80 17.19 -3.32
CA GLU A 343 -5.10 16.98 -3.97
C GLU A 343 -4.99 16.93 -5.50
N GLU A 344 -4.05 17.67 -6.05
CA GLU A 344 -3.76 17.66 -7.48
C GLU A 344 -3.27 16.28 -7.94
N ASP A 345 -2.41 15.61 -7.17
CA ASP A 345 -1.97 14.24 -7.51
C ASP A 345 -3.14 13.25 -7.54
N ILE A 346 -4.08 13.37 -6.60
CA ILE A 346 -5.26 12.50 -6.56
C ILE A 346 -6.18 12.78 -7.77
N LYS A 347 -6.38 14.06 -8.11
CA LYS A 347 -7.13 14.46 -9.33
C LYS A 347 -6.45 13.87 -10.56
N ASP A 348 -5.14 14.02 -10.69
CA ASP A 348 -4.37 13.53 -11.84
C ASP A 348 -4.45 12.01 -11.98
N LEU A 349 -4.27 11.28 -10.88
CA LEU A 349 -4.41 9.83 -10.86
C LEU A 349 -5.83 9.41 -11.26
N ARG A 350 -6.88 9.97 -10.64
CA ARG A 350 -8.26 9.64 -11.00
C ARG A 350 -8.54 9.91 -12.48
N SER A 351 -8.10 11.07 -12.98
CA SER A 351 -8.26 11.45 -14.39
C SER A 351 -7.58 10.45 -15.33
N LEU A 352 -6.37 10.01 -14.97
CA LEU A 352 -5.62 9.02 -15.73
C LEU A 352 -6.34 7.66 -15.77
N LEU A 353 -6.87 7.21 -14.63
CA LEU A 353 -7.63 5.97 -14.53
C LEU A 353 -8.93 6.01 -15.35
N GLU A 354 -9.63 7.15 -15.36
CA GLU A 354 -10.86 7.34 -16.13
C GLU A 354 -10.60 7.41 -17.65
N ASN A 355 -9.49 8.02 -18.07
CA ASN A 355 -9.30 8.44 -19.46
C ASN A 355 -8.26 7.64 -20.27
N ALA A 356 -7.36 6.88 -19.62
CA ALA A 356 -6.47 5.99 -20.39
C ALA A 356 -7.29 4.89 -21.10
N ASP A 357 -6.78 4.44 -22.25
CA ASP A 357 -7.37 3.33 -23.01
C ASP A 357 -6.76 1.98 -22.61
N LEU A 358 -5.50 1.97 -22.14
CA LEU A 358 -4.77 0.77 -21.73
C LEU A 358 -3.81 1.08 -20.58
N SER A 359 -3.75 0.20 -19.58
CA SER A 359 -2.73 0.21 -18.54
C SER A 359 -1.62 -0.80 -18.82
N VAL A 360 -0.38 -0.37 -18.68
CA VAL A 360 0.80 -1.23 -18.64
C VAL A 360 1.51 -0.99 -17.31
N ASN A 361 1.74 -2.02 -16.52
CA ASN A 361 2.48 -1.92 -15.26
C ASN A 361 3.08 -3.25 -14.87
N MET A 362 4.22 -3.25 -14.18
CA MET A 362 4.68 -4.48 -13.53
C MET A 362 3.78 -4.81 -12.33
N CYS A 363 3.47 -6.09 -12.11
CA CYS A 363 2.59 -6.67 -11.09
C CYS A 363 2.17 -5.80 -9.88
N SER A 364 1.42 -4.73 -10.10
CA SER A 364 1.21 -3.63 -9.15
C SER A 364 -0.27 -3.51 -8.77
N THR A 365 -0.54 -2.83 -7.64
CA THR A 365 -1.90 -2.42 -7.28
C THR A 365 -2.56 -1.62 -8.40
N MET A 366 -1.77 -0.89 -9.20
CA MET A 366 -2.26 -0.14 -10.38
C MET A 366 -3.11 -1.01 -11.31
N SER A 367 -2.89 -2.33 -11.35
CA SER A 367 -3.79 -3.25 -12.07
C SER A 367 -5.22 -3.19 -11.51
N LEU A 368 -5.41 -3.22 -10.19
CA LEU A 368 -6.71 -3.03 -9.56
C LEU A 368 -7.26 -1.61 -9.76
N ASP A 369 -6.40 -0.58 -9.65
CA ASP A 369 -6.80 0.82 -9.89
C ASP A 369 -7.45 1.01 -11.27
N PHE A 370 -6.86 0.42 -12.31
CA PHE A 370 -7.39 0.49 -13.68
C PHE A 370 -8.59 -0.44 -13.91
N MET A 371 -8.62 -1.62 -13.28
CA MET A 371 -9.78 -2.52 -13.34
C MET A 371 -11.05 -1.91 -12.75
N LEU A 372 -10.94 -1.03 -11.75
CA LEU A 372 -12.09 -0.30 -11.19
C LEU A 372 -12.81 0.57 -12.21
N PHE A 373 -12.09 1.01 -13.25
CA PHE A 373 -12.63 1.77 -14.38
C PHE A 373 -12.81 0.91 -15.64
N ASP A 374 -12.78 -0.41 -15.47
CA ASP A 374 -12.87 -1.42 -16.52
C ASP A 374 -11.85 -1.22 -17.66
N LYS A 375 -10.65 -0.73 -17.31
CA LYS A 375 -9.57 -0.55 -18.28
C LYS A 375 -8.78 -1.85 -18.47
N PRO A 376 -8.44 -2.22 -19.72
CA PRO A 376 -7.49 -3.29 -19.99
C PRO A 376 -6.16 -3.09 -19.29
N VAL A 377 -5.54 -4.20 -18.88
CA VAL A 377 -4.27 -4.21 -18.15
C VAL A 377 -3.34 -5.26 -18.75
N ILE A 378 -2.12 -4.84 -19.08
CA ILE A 378 -1.00 -5.72 -19.44
C ILE A 378 0.06 -5.59 -18.36
N ASN A 379 0.54 -6.72 -17.83
CA ASN A 379 1.64 -6.73 -16.89
C ASN A 379 2.95 -7.16 -17.52
N THR A 380 3.95 -6.29 -17.39
CA THR A 380 5.31 -6.55 -17.87
C THR A 380 6.11 -7.29 -16.81
N VAL A 381 6.70 -8.41 -17.21
CA VAL A 381 7.58 -9.25 -16.39
C VAL A 381 8.75 -9.77 -17.23
N PHE A 382 9.59 -8.82 -17.67
CA PHE A 382 10.59 -9.08 -18.70
C PHE A 382 11.77 -9.92 -18.20
N GLY A 383 12.08 -9.86 -16.90
CA GLY A 383 13.27 -10.49 -16.36
C GLY A 383 13.02 -11.82 -15.67
N ASN A 384 14.00 -12.71 -15.83
CA ASN A 384 14.03 -14.03 -15.19
C ASN A 384 15.47 -14.38 -14.81
N LEU A 385 15.68 -15.60 -14.29
CA LEU A 385 17.01 -16.05 -13.85
C LEU A 385 18.01 -16.27 -15.01
N GLU A 386 17.53 -16.35 -16.26
CA GLU A 386 18.32 -16.78 -17.41
C GLU A 386 18.77 -15.60 -18.29
N ASN A 387 18.03 -14.48 -18.28
CA ASN A 387 18.25 -13.37 -19.22
C ASN A 387 19.00 -12.15 -18.65
N GLY A 388 19.46 -12.22 -17.39
CA GLY A 388 20.27 -11.18 -16.76
C GLY A 388 19.53 -9.90 -16.38
N LEU A 389 18.22 -9.81 -16.65
CA LEU A 389 17.38 -8.71 -16.19
C LEU A 389 16.96 -8.93 -14.73
N TYR A 390 16.38 -7.89 -14.12
CA TYR A 390 15.80 -8.03 -12.79
C TYR A 390 14.65 -9.06 -12.82
N ASN A 391 14.71 -10.11 -12.01
CA ASN A 391 13.73 -11.20 -12.02
C ASN A 391 12.37 -10.77 -11.46
N ASP A 392 11.60 -9.98 -12.22
CA ASP A 392 10.24 -9.55 -11.92
C ASP A 392 9.20 -10.66 -12.15
N GLN A 393 9.50 -11.67 -12.99
CA GLN A 393 8.65 -12.88 -13.14
C GLN A 393 8.44 -13.62 -11.82
N ARG A 394 9.34 -13.47 -10.84
CA ARG A 394 9.16 -14.05 -9.51
C ARG A 394 7.85 -13.62 -8.83
N PHE A 395 7.36 -12.41 -9.12
CA PHE A 395 6.14 -11.88 -8.51
C PHE A 395 4.87 -12.62 -8.96
N LEU A 396 4.90 -13.29 -10.12
CA LEU A 396 3.79 -14.12 -10.59
C LEU A 396 3.44 -15.27 -9.62
N ASN A 397 4.40 -15.68 -8.78
CA ASN A 397 4.20 -16.75 -7.80
C ASN A 397 3.64 -16.26 -6.46
N TYR A 398 3.48 -14.95 -6.27
CA TYR A 398 2.90 -14.41 -5.04
C TYR A 398 1.41 -14.72 -4.97
N VAL A 399 0.92 -15.07 -3.78
CA VAL A 399 -0.46 -15.58 -3.57
C VAL A 399 -1.53 -14.64 -4.11
N HIS A 400 -1.39 -13.34 -3.88
CA HIS A 400 -2.35 -12.34 -4.36
C HIS A 400 -2.30 -12.22 -5.88
N TYR A 401 -1.11 -12.35 -6.48
CA TYR A 401 -0.92 -12.22 -7.93
C TYR A 401 -1.29 -13.49 -8.68
N LYS A 402 -1.08 -14.67 -8.09
CA LYS A 402 -1.57 -15.94 -8.62
C LYS A 402 -3.08 -15.89 -8.84
N LYS A 403 -3.84 -15.24 -7.94
CA LYS A 403 -5.27 -15.01 -8.14
C LYS A 403 -5.56 -14.15 -9.38
N VAL A 404 -4.76 -13.11 -9.63
CA VAL A 404 -4.87 -12.26 -10.84
C VAL A 404 -4.66 -13.08 -12.11
N ILE A 405 -3.63 -13.93 -12.13
CA ILE A 405 -3.29 -14.81 -13.26
C ILE A 405 -4.39 -15.87 -13.45
N ASP A 406 -4.74 -16.60 -12.40
CA ASP A 406 -5.74 -17.68 -12.43
C ASP A 406 -7.13 -17.11 -12.77
N GLY A 407 -7.41 -15.86 -12.37
CA GLY A 407 -8.62 -15.12 -12.72
C GLY A 407 -8.61 -14.51 -14.12
N ASN A 408 -7.50 -14.62 -14.86
CA ASN A 408 -7.36 -14.18 -16.26
C ASN A 408 -7.72 -12.69 -16.48
N SER A 409 -7.58 -11.86 -15.43
CA SER A 409 -8.02 -10.46 -15.43
C SER A 409 -7.03 -9.48 -16.09
N VAL A 410 -5.85 -9.98 -16.45
CA VAL A 410 -4.75 -9.23 -17.08
C VAL A 410 -4.11 -10.07 -18.17
N MET A 411 -3.39 -9.42 -19.09
CA MET A 411 -2.41 -10.10 -19.94
C MET A 411 -1.03 -10.04 -19.29
N ILE A 412 -0.16 -11.02 -19.56
CA ILE A 412 1.21 -11.07 -19.05
C ILE A 412 2.18 -11.04 -20.22
N ALA A 413 3.02 -10.01 -20.29
CA ALA A 413 4.06 -9.86 -21.30
C ALA A 413 5.43 -10.16 -20.70
N LYS A 414 6.09 -11.22 -21.18
CA LYS A 414 7.43 -11.65 -20.72
C LYS A 414 8.58 -11.05 -21.53
N ASN A 415 8.30 -10.33 -22.61
CA ASN A 415 9.28 -9.67 -23.46
C ASN A 415 8.60 -8.56 -24.29
N SER A 416 9.40 -7.78 -25.01
CA SER A 416 8.92 -6.68 -25.85
C SER A 416 7.96 -7.14 -26.95
N ARG A 417 8.24 -8.27 -27.61
CA ARG A 417 7.38 -8.81 -28.67
C ARG A 417 5.98 -9.12 -28.14
N GLU A 418 5.89 -9.89 -27.06
CA GLU A 418 4.61 -10.19 -26.41
C GLU A 418 3.89 -8.91 -25.98
N LEU A 419 4.61 -7.93 -25.42
CA LEU A 419 4.01 -6.65 -25.03
C LEU A 419 3.34 -5.95 -26.23
N ILE A 420 4.02 -5.84 -27.38
CA ILE A 420 3.46 -5.15 -28.56
C ILE A 420 2.32 -5.95 -29.20
N GLU A 421 2.44 -7.28 -29.26
CA GLU A 421 1.35 -8.16 -29.72
C GLU A 421 0.09 -7.97 -28.86
N GLN A 422 0.25 -7.98 -27.53
CA GLN A 422 -0.85 -7.81 -26.56
C GLN A 422 -1.44 -6.40 -26.56
N ILE A 423 -0.64 -5.36 -26.79
CA ILE A 423 -1.14 -3.98 -26.99
C ILE A 423 -2.09 -3.94 -28.19
N ASN A 424 -1.69 -4.52 -29.33
CA ASN A 424 -2.52 -4.56 -30.53
C ASN A 424 -3.80 -5.39 -30.30
N GLU A 425 -3.68 -6.58 -29.71
CA GLU A 425 -4.82 -7.44 -29.38
C GLU A 425 -5.83 -6.71 -28.47
N THR A 426 -5.33 -5.97 -27.47
CA THR A 426 -6.16 -5.19 -26.55
C THR A 426 -6.90 -4.06 -27.25
N PHE A 427 -6.26 -3.34 -28.18
CA PHE A 427 -6.95 -2.29 -28.92
C PHE A 427 -7.97 -2.83 -29.92
N ASP A 428 -7.70 -4.00 -30.49
CA ASP A 428 -8.67 -4.71 -31.33
C ASP A 428 -9.87 -5.21 -30.49
N ASN A 429 -9.68 -5.57 -29.21
CA ASN A 429 -10.71 -6.17 -28.33
C ASN A 429 -10.66 -5.65 -26.86
N PRO A 430 -10.95 -4.37 -26.58
CA PRO A 430 -10.76 -3.79 -25.24
C PRO A 430 -11.68 -4.38 -24.15
N GLU A 431 -12.83 -4.93 -24.56
CA GLU A 431 -13.83 -5.49 -23.64
C GLU A 431 -13.63 -6.99 -23.35
N GLU A 432 -12.68 -7.65 -24.00
CA GLU A 432 -12.50 -9.12 -23.95
C GLU A 432 -12.48 -9.66 -22.52
N ARG A 433 -11.82 -8.93 -21.60
CA ARG A 433 -11.59 -9.34 -20.21
C ARG A 433 -12.44 -8.57 -19.19
N THR A 434 -13.47 -7.85 -19.62
CA THR A 434 -14.33 -7.05 -18.72
C THR A 434 -14.93 -7.91 -17.61
N LYS A 435 -15.36 -9.14 -17.92
CA LYS A 435 -15.96 -10.05 -16.94
C LYS A 435 -14.95 -10.47 -15.87
N GLU A 436 -13.74 -10.83 -16.28
CA GLU A 436 -12.63 -11.26 -15.44
C GLU A 436 -12.13 -10.11 -14.55
N ARG A 437 -12.00 -8.90 -15.11
CA ARG A 437 -11.65 -7.69 -14.34
C ARG A 437 -12.68 -7.40 -13.24
N LYS A 438 -13.97 -7.45 -13.56
CA LYS A 438 -15.05 -7.26 -12.56
C LYS A 438 -15.02 -8.33 -11.47
N ALA A 439 -14.85 -9.60 -11.86
CA ALA A 439 -14.71 -10.70 -10.90
C ALA A 439 -13.49 -10.52 -9.97
N MET A 440 -12.38 -9.99 -10.48
CA MET A 440 -11.19 -9.70 -9.68
C MET A 440 -11.43 -8.57 -8.67
N ILE A 441 -12.11 -7.50 -9.07
CA ILE A 441 -12.53 -6.41 -8.18
C ILE A 441 -13.45 -6.93 -7.07
N ASP A 442 -14.45 -7.74 -7.42
CA ASP A 442 -15.37 -8.34 -6.45
C ASP A 442 -14.64 -9.26 -5.46
N LEU A 443 -13.65 -10.01 -5.92
CA LEU A 443 -12.83 -10.88 -5.06
C LEU A 443 -11.95 -10.08 -4.09
N GLN A 444 -11.24 -9.07 -4.59
CA GLN A 444 -10.20 -8.37 -3.82
C GLN A 444 -10.75 -7.25 -2.94
N ILE A 445 -11.75 -6.51 -3.42
CA ILE A 445 -12.35 -5.36 -2.72
C ILE A 445 -13.69 -5.76 -2.10
N GLY A 446 -14.57 -6.39 -2.87
CA GLY A 446 -15.81 -7.02 -2.38
C GLY A 446 -16.84 -6.11 -1.70
N GLN A 447 -16.63 -4.79 -1.69
CA GLN A 447 -17.55 -3.76 -1.19
C GLN A 447 -17.55 -2.58 -2.17
N SER A 448 -18.67 -1.87 -2.27
CA SER A 448 -18.76 -0.62 -3.05
C SER A 448 -17.81 0.43 -2.48
N LEU A 449 -17.19 1.20 -3.39
CA LEU A 449 -16.32 2.31 -3.04
C LEU A 449 -17.13 3.47 -2.43
N GLU A 450 -18.34 3.72 -2.93
CA GLU A 450 -19.24 4.72 -2.40
C GLU A 450 -19.59 4.44 -0.93
N GLY A 451 -19.37 5.45 -0.08
CA GLY A 451 -19.65 5.34 1.34
C GLY A 451 -18.72 4.40 2.10
N THR A 452 -17.52 4.10 1.58
CA THR A 452 -16.49 3.34 2.31
C THR A 452 -16.15 4.02 3.63
N SER A 453 -15.89 5.32 3.63
CA SER A 453 -15.64 6.15 4.81
C SER A 453 -16.76 6.04 5.83
N LYS A 454 -18.01 6.16 5.39
CA LYS A 454 -19.20 6.03 6.24
C LYS A 454 -19.29 4.64 6.86
N ARG A 455 -19.06 3.59 6.07
CA ARG A 455 -19.07 2.19 6.52
C ARG A 455 -18.02 1.94 7.59
N ILE A 456 -16.80 2.45 7.39
CA ILE A 456 -15.71 2.35 8.37
C ILE A 456 -16.10 3.06 9.67
N ALA A 457 -16.57 4.31 9.60
CA ALA A 457 -17.00 5.08 10.78
C ALA A 457 -18.10 4.37 11.58
N GLN A 458 -19.13 3.85 10.89
CA GLN A 458 -20.22 3.09 11.49
C GLN A 458 -19.80 1.75 12.09
N VAL A 459 -18.80 1.10 11.50
CA VAL A 459 -18.24 -0.14 12.06
C VAL A 459 -17.48 0.18 13.33
N LEU A 460 -16.60 1.18 13.32
CA LEU A 460 -15.84 1.62 14.50
C LEU A 460 -16.77 2.08 15.62
N SER A 461 -17.91 2.70 15.29
CA SER A 461 -18.90 3.15 16.28
C SER A 461 -19.60 1.97 16.97
N LYS A 462 -19.48 0.74 16.48
CA LYS A 462 -20.08 -0.46 17.10
C LYS A 462 -19.08 -1.33 17.84
N LEU A 463 -17.79 -0.98 17.84
CA LEU A 463 -16.72 -1.77 18.47
C LEU A 463 -16.55 -1.49 19.96
#